data_AF-A0A2D7AR60-F1
#
_entry.id   AF-A0A2D7AR60-F1
#
_cell.length_a   1.000
_cell.length_b   1.000
_cell.length_c   1.000
_cell.angle_alpha   90.00
_cell.angle_beta   90.00
_cell.angle_gamma   90.00
#
_symmetry.space_group_name_H-M   'P 1'
#
loop_
_entity.id
_entity.type
_entity.pdbx_description
1 polymer ?
#
loop_
_entity_poly.entity_id
_entity_poly.type
_entity_poly.pdbx_seq_one_letter_code
_entity_poly.pdbx_strand_id
1 'polypeptide(L)'
;MSGHDDKVKRLLDGEIDEEEIASDPVLSSLAERIFGLNIEPITPSKPTQESGLPEVEVVTAKTNLDSMIEVVPGIDLPAPLPMPALPDIPGKGTAKKGGLMKVFGFLALATSIANMFGAFGFLNSQCTVEKCTSEATRINWIDIHNIGNEQGWSLPLPELGIPDYVAVASSLLVLILALRRK
;
A
#
# COMPACT_ATOMS: atom_id res chain seq x y z
N MET A 1 -24.99 -46.26 1.23
CA MET A 1 -23.58 -45.83 1.10
C MET A 1 -23.04 -45.99 -0.32
N SER A 2 -23.56 -46.89 -1.18
CA SER A 2 -23.11 -46.99 -2.59
C SER A 2 -23.38 -45.74 -3.44
N GLY A 3 -24.60 -45.21 -3.43
CA GLY A 3 -25.02 -44.16 -4.37
C GLY A 3 -24.36 -42.77 -4.24
N HIS A 4 -23.45 -42.56 -3.27
CA HIS A 4 -22.61 -41.36 -3.22
C HIS A 4 -21.31 -41.57 -4.00
N ASP A 5 -20.67 -42.74 -3.84
CA ASP A 5 -19.43 -43.08 -4.55
C ASP A 5 -19.65 -43.19 -6.07
N ASP A 6 -20.84 -43.62 -6.49
CA ASP A 6 -21.24 -43.66 -7.90
C ASP A 6 -21.41 -42.25 -8.51
N LYS A 7 -21.86 -41.26 -7.72
CA LYS A 7 -21.89 -39.84 -8.14
C LYS A 7 -20.49 -39.26 -8.29
N VAL A 8 -19.59 -39.58 -7.35
CA VAL A 8 -18.18 -39.16 -7.41
C VAL A 8 -17.48 -39.73 -8.65
N LYS A 9 -17.77 -40.98 -9.04
CA LYS A 9 -17.25 -41.53 -10.31
C LYS A 9 -17.78 -40.79 -11.54
N ARG A 10 -19.09 -40.55 -11.62
CA ARG A 10 -19.68 -39.77 -12.74
C ARG A 10 -19.11 -38.35 -12.87
N LEU A 11 -18.75 -37.71 -11.75
CA LEU A 11 -18.01 -36.43 -11.74
C LEU A 11 -16.60 -36.54 -12.33
N LEU A 12 -15.90 -37.64 -12.06
CA LEU A 12 -14.55 -37.87 -12.59
C LEU A 12 -14.57 -38.29 -14.07
N ASP A 13 -15.62 -39.00 -14.49
CA ASP A 13 -15.84 -39.43 -15.88
C ASP A 13 -16.46 -38.33 -16.77
N GLY A 14 -16.95 -37.23 -16.18
CA GLY A 14 -17.49 -36.06 -16.89
C GLY A 14 -18.95 -36.16 -17.36
N GLU A 15 -19.72 -37.10 -16.81
CA GLU A 15 -21.10 -37.42 -17.22
C GLU A 15 -22.14 -37.01 -16.16
N ILE A 16 -22.07 -35.76 -15.68
CA ILE A 16 -22.98 -35.22 -14.67
C ILE A 16 -23.39 -33.78 -15.00
N ASP A 17 -24.70 -33.53 -14.91
CA ASP A 17 -25.30 -32.23 -15.23
C ASP A 17 -25.08 -31.21 -14.11
N GLU A 18 -24.91 -29.94 -14.46
CA GLU A 18 -24.60 -28.83 -13.55
C GLU A 18 -25.60 -28.70 -12.38
N GLU A 19 -26.86 -29.08 -12.62
CA GLU A 19 -27.94 -29.12 -11.63
C GLU A 19 -27.70 -30.16 -10.51
N GLU A 20 -27.10 -31.32 -10.83
CA GLU A 20 -26.75 -32.32 -9.81
C GLU A 20 -25.52 -31.88 -8.99
N ILE A 21 -24.55 -31.19 -9.62
CA ILE A 21 -23.35 -30.66 -8.95
C ILE A 21 -23.73 -29.58 -7.93
N ALA A 22 -24.64 -28.67 -8.31
CA ALA A 22 -25.10 -27.58 -7.44
C ALA A 22 -25.89 -28.06 -6.20
N SER A 23 -26.38 -29.30 -6.21
CA SER A 23 -27.18 -29.87 -5.11
C SER A 23 -26.36 -30.31 -3.90
N ASP A 24 -25.03 -30.49 -4.03
CA ASP A 24 -24.15 -30.97 -2.96
C ASP A 24 -22.87 -30.13 -2.83
N PRO A 25 -22.65 -29.46 -1.68
CA PRO A 25 -21.49 -28.58 -1.48
C PRO A 25 -20.15 -29.33 -1.44
N VAL A 26 -20.14 -30.66 -1.27
CA VAL A 26 -18.92 -31.46 -1.35
C VAL A 26 -18.53 -31.65 -2.82
N LEU A 27 -19.50 -31.93 -3.68
CA LEU A 27 -19.27 -32.20 -5.10
C LEU A 27 -18.83 -30.94 -5.86
N SER A 28 -19.41 -29.78 -5.56
CA SER A 28 -18.97 -28.50 -6.12
C SER A 28 -17.52 -28.16 -5.74
N SER A 29 -17.13 -28.35 -4.47
CA SER A 29 -15.74 -28.13 -4.01
C SER A 29 -14.72 -29.07 -4.67
N LEU A 30 -15.16 -30.27 -5.06
CA LEU A 30 -14.33 -31.25 -5.76
C LEU A 30 -14.17 -30.88 -7.25
N ALA A 31 -15.27 -30.47 -7.89
CA ALA A 31 -15.28 -30.02 -9.28
C ALA A 31 -14.44 -28.75 -9.48
N GLU A 32 -14.53 -27.78 -8.57
CA GLU A 32 -13.70 -26.56 -8.57
C GLU A 32 -12.20 -26.92 -8.55
N ARG A 33 -11.80 -27.88 -7.70
CA ARG A 33 -10.39 -28.31 -7.58
C ARG A 33 -9.90 -29.12 -8.78
N ILE A 34 -10.74 -29.97 -9.37
CA ILE A 34 -10.33 -30.90 -10.44
C ILE A 34 -10.39 -30.25 -11.82
N PHE A 35 -11.44 -29.46 -12.09
CA PHE A 35 -11.70 -28.88 -13.41
C PHE A 35 -11.47 -27.36 -13.49
N GLY A 36 -11.25 -26.67 -12.37
CA GLY A 36 -11.01 -25.21 -12.36
C GLY A 36 -12.22 -24.38 -12.80
N LEU A 37 -13.39 -24.99 -12.91
CA LEU A 37 -14.64 -24.35 -13.29
C LEU A 37 -15.24 -23.64 -12.07
N ASN A 38 -15.10 -22.32 -12.05
CA ASN A 38 -15.78 -21.45 -11.09
C ASN A 38 -17.27 -21.34 -11.48
N ILE A 39 -18.08 -22.28 -10.99
CA ILE A 39 -19.53 -22.27 -11.14
C ILE A 39 -20.09 -21.31 -10.09
N GLU A 40 -20.38 -20.06 -10.48
CA GLU A 40 -20.94 -19.06 -9.58
C GLU A 40 -22.26 -19.58 -8.97
N PRO A 41 -22.40 -19.60 -7.62
CA PRO A 41 -23.63 -20.09 -7.00
C PRO A 41 -24.83 -19.22 -7.42
N ILE A 42 -25.82 -19.85 -8.06
CA ILE A 42 -27.05 -19.16 -8.45
C ILE A 42 -27.70 -18.51 -7.21
N THR A 43 -27.82 -17.19 -7.24
CA THR A 43 -28.37 -16.43 -6.13
C THR A 43 -29.88 -16.69 -6.03
N PRO A 44 -30.41 -17.12 -4.87
CA PRO A 44 -31.85 -17.34 -4.72
C PRO A 44 -32.58 -15.99 -4.78
N SER A 45 -33.39 -15.81 -5.82
CA SER A 45 -34.17 -14.58 -6.01
C SER A 45 -35.26 -14.48 -4.93
N LYS A 46 -35.26 -13.37 -4.19
CA LYS A 46 -36.22 -13.11 -3.12
C LYS A 46 -37.47 -12.41 -3.69
N PRO A 47 -38.68 -12.99 -3.60
CA PRO A 47 -39.90 -12.37 -4.10
C PRO A 47 -40.45 -11.35 -3.07
N THR A 48 -39.74 -10.24 -2.87
CA THR A 48 -40.10 -9.13 -1.96
C THR A 48 -39.17 -7.92 -2.22
N GLN A 49 -39.59 -6.72 -2.63
CA GLN A 49 -40.88 -6.14 -3.07
C GLN A 49 -40.56 -5.14 -4.21
N GLU A 50 -41.26 -5.17 -5.34
CA GLU A 50 -42.41 -4.31 -5.69
C GLU A 50 -42.15 -2.78 -5.69
N SER A 51 -42.09 -2.22 -6.91
CA SER A 51 -42.06 -0.79 -7.19
C SER A 51 -43.47 -0.18 -7.10
N GLY A 52 -43.76 0.59 -6.04
CA GLY A 52 -44.95 1.45 -6.02
C GLY A 52 -45.56 1.73 -4.65
N LEU A 53 -45.00 2.71 -3.93
CA LEU A 53 -45.64 3.46 -2.83
C LEU A 53 -45.02 4.88 -2.77
N PRO A 54 -45.72 5.89 -2.21
CA PRO A 54 -45.53 7.29 -2.61
C PRO A 54 -44.31 7.99 -2.01
N GLU A 55 -43.89 9.06 -2.69
CA GLU A 55 -42.79 9.95 -2.34
C GLU A 55 -43.01 10.64 -0.98
N VAL A 56 -42.00 10.56 -0.11
CA VAL A 56 -42.00 11.23 1.19
C VAL A 56 -41.35 12.61 1.06
N GLU A 57 -42.17 13.65 1.12
CA GLU A 57 -41.77 15.04 0.96
C GLU A 57 -40.81 15.49 2.09
N VAL A 58 -39.56 15.81 1.74
CA VAL A 58 -38.54 16.27 2.70
C VAL A 58 -38.75 17.76 2.98
N VAL A 59 -39.53 18.08 4.02
CA VAL A 59 -39.81 19.46 4.43
C VAL A 59 -38.53 20.15 4.93
N THR A 60 -37.95 21.02 4.10
CA THR A 60 -36.76 21.81 4.44
C THR A 60 -37.11 22.94 5.41
N ALA A 61 -36.65 22.84 6.66
CA ALA A 61 -36.89 23.88 7.67
C ALA A 61 -36.17 25.19 7.34
N LYS A 62 -36.93 26.29 7.18
CA LYS A 62 -36.38 27.65 7.01
C LYS A 62 -36.10 28.28 8.38
N THR A 63 -34.83 28.46 8.72
CA THR A 63 -34.42 29.25 9.90
C THR A 63 -34.41 30.74 9.54
N ASN A 64 -35.21 31.56 10.25
CA ASN A 64 -35.17 33.02 10.09
C ASN A 64 -33.93 33.58 10.81
N LEU A 65 -33.16 34.40 10.10
CA LEU A 65 -31.94 35.06 10.61
C LEU A 65 -32.25 36.45 11.17
N ASP A 66 -33.13 36.53 12.18
CA ASP A 66 -33.36 37.78 12.91
C ASP A 66 -32.71 37.71 14.29
N SER A 67 -31.45 38.12 14.36
CA SER A 67 -30.71 38.23 15.62
C SER A 67 -31.09 39.54 16.31
N MET A 68 -32.02 39.48 17.27
CA MET A 68 -32.29 40.57 18.19
C MET A 68 -31.03 40.88 19.02
N ILE A 69 -30.22 41.82 18.54
CA ILE A 69 -29.05 42.36 19.24
C ILE A 69 -29.37 43.81 19.62
N GLU A 70 -29.62 44.07 20.91
CA GLU A 70 -29.81 45.42 21.41
C GLU A 70 -28.45 46.12 21.53
N VAL A 71 -28.20 47.09 20.66
CA VAL A 71 -26.99 47.92 20.71
C VAL A 71 -27.17 48.97 21.81
N VAL A 72 -26.51 48.78 22.94
CA VAL A 72 -26.44 49.79 24.02
C VAL A 72 -25.41 50.86 23.61
N PRO A 73 -25.81 52.13 23.38
CA PRO A 73 -24.85 53.19 23.09
C PRO A 73 -24.26 53.76 24.38
N GLY A 74 -22.93 53.91 24.43
CA GLY A 74 -22.27 54.76 25.43
C GLY A 74 -21.73 54.07 26.69
N ILE A 75 -21.04 52.93 26.56
CA ILE A 75 -20.06 52.50 27.57
C ILE A 75 -18.68 52.93 27.09
N ASP A 76 -18.20 54.08 27.59
CA ASP A 76 -16.80 54.48 27.46
C ASP A 76 -15.94 53.53 28.30
N LEU A 77 -15.44 52.47 27.65
CA LEU A 77 -14.54 51.52 28.27
C LEU A 77 -13.24 52.24 28.68
N PRO A 78 -12.81 52.19 29.95
CA PRO A 78 -11.59 52.85 30.38
C PRO A 78 -10.38 52.33 29.61
N ALA A 79 -9.45 53.23 29.29
CA ALA A 79 -8.32 52.94 28.41
C ALA A 79 -7.54 51.68 28.86
N PRO A 80 -7.10 50.81 27.94
CA PRO A 80 -6.44 49.56 28.29
C PRO A 80 -5.22 49.80 29.18
N LEU A 81 -5.17 49.11 30.32
CA LEU A 81 -4.00 49.12 31.20
C LEU A 81 -2.77 48.63 30.42
N PRO A 82 -1.58 49.22 30.64
CA PRO A 82 -0.36 48.79 29.97
C PRO A 82 -0.07 47.33 30.34
N MET A 83 -0.11 46.45 29.34
CA MET A 83 0.10 45.02 29.54
C MET A 83 1.55 44.78 29.99
N PRO A 84 1.79 43.99 31.06
CA PRO A 84 3.14 43.56 31.41
C PRO A 84 3.80 42.84 30.23
N ALA A 85 5.07 43.13 29.97
CA ALA A 85 5.82 42.41 28.96
C ALA A 85 6.03 40.96 29.42
N LEU A 86 5.27 40.02 28.86
CA LEU A 86 5.54 38.59 29.03
C LEU A 86 6.90 38.27 28.38
N PRO A 87 7.73 37.43 29.00
CA PRO A 87 8.90 36.86 28.32
C PRO A 87 8.46 36.13 27.05
N ASP A 88 9.21 36.30 25.96
CA ASP A 88 8.94 35.59 24.71
C ASP A 88 8.89 34.08 24.96
N ILE A 89 7.73 33.48 24.70
CA ILE A 89 7.58 32.02 24.69
C ILE A 89 8.57 31.49 23.66
N PRO A 90 9.50 30.58 24.01
CA PRO A 90 10.54 30.14 23.10
C PRO A 90 9.89 29.54 21.85
N GLY A 91 9.99 30.28 20.75
CA GLY A 91 9.27 30.00 19.52
C GLY A 91 9.54 28.57 19.09
N LYS A 92 8.48 27.75 19.01
CA LYS A 92 8.53 26.32 18.68
C LYS A 92 9.41 26.12 17.45
N GLY A 93 10.65 25.68 17.67
CA GLY A 93 11.71 25.76 16.67
C GLY A 93 11.25 25.16 15.34
N THR A 94 11.31 25.98 14.28
CA THR A 94 10.93 25.59 12.92
C THR A 94 11.97 24.63 12.34
N ALA A 95 11.99 23.41 12.88
CA ALA A 95 12.87 22.34 12.45
C ALA A 95 12.72 22.16 10.93
N LYS A 96 13.81 22.39 10.18
CA LYS A 96 13.91 22.25 8.71
C LYS A 96 13.77 20.79 8.26
N LYS A 97 12.64 20.16 8.56
CA LYS A 97 12.39 18.72 8.41
C LYS A 97 12.40 18.27 6.93
N GLY A 98 12.13 19.19 6.00
CA GLY A 98 12.21 18.93 4.55
C GLY A 98 13.63 18.83 3.97
N GLY A 99 14.67 19.33 4.65
CA GLY A 99 16.04 19.27 4.16
C GLY A 99 16.60 17.85 4.19
N LEU A 100 16.42 17.15 5.31
CA LEU A 100 16.95 15.80 5.53
C LEU A 100 16.41 14.79 4.51
N MET A 101 15.11 14.87 4.18
CA MET A 101 14.48 13.94 3.23
C MET A 101 15.00 14.11 1.80
N LYS A 102 15.41 15.33 1.41
CA LYS A 102 16.05 15.60 0.10
C LYS A 102 17.46 15.00 0.06
N VAL A 103 18.25 15.23 1.11
CA VAL A 103 19.61 14.64 1.23
C VAL A 103 19.54 13.12 1.20
N PHE A 104 18.64 12.51 1.97
CA PHE A 104 18.43 11.06 1.97
C PHE A 104 18.01 10.53 0.59
N GLY A 105 17.10 11.21 -0.11
CA GLY A 105 16.66 10.82 -1.46
C GLY A 105 17.80 10.85 -2.48
N PHE A 106 18.62 11.92 -2.49
CA PHE A 106 19.78 12.01 -3.39
C PHE A 106 20.85 10.96 -3.04
N LEU A 107 21.10 10.72 -1.75
CA LEU A 107 22.04 9.70 -1.31
C LEU A 107 21.58 8.30 -1.72
N ALA A 108 20.32 7.95 -1.47
CA ALA A 108 19.75 6.65 -1.84
C ALA A 108 19.81 6.40 -3.36
N LEU A 109 19.48 7.42 -4.17
CA LEU A 109 19.59 7.31 -5.63
C LEU A 109 21.05 7.10 -6.06
N ALA A 110 21.98 7.92 -5.55
CA ALA A 110 23.40 7.80 -5.85
C ALA A 110 23.97 6.43 -5.44
N THR A 111 23.61 5.91 -4.26
CA THR A 111 23.98 4.56 -3.80
C THR A 111 23.39 3.48 -4.71
N SER A 112 22.12 3.56 -5.12
CA SER A 112 21.53 2.57 -6.03
C SER A 112 22.25 2.51 -7.38
N ILE A 113 22.55 3.68 -7.98
CA ILE A 113 23.27 3.77 -9.26
C ILE A 113 24.71 3.26 -9.10
N ALA A 114 25.42 3.66 -8.04
CA ALA A 114 26.76 3.19 -7.75
C ALA A 114 26.81 1.66 -7.57
N ASN A 115 25.79 1.06 -6.95
CA ASN A 115 25.69 -0.40 -6.82
C ASN A 115 25.53 -1.11 -8.18
N MET A 116 24.66 -0.60 -9.06
CA MET A 116 24.43 -1.19 -10.39
C MET A 116 25.71 -1.25 -11.25
N PHE A 117 26.60 -0.27 -11.11
CA PHE A 117 27.91 -0.22 -11.77
C PHE A 117 29.02 -0.97 -11.01
N GLY A 118 28.71 -1.65 -9.90
CA GLY A 118 29.69 -2.43 -9.14
C GLY A 118 30.70 -1.58 -8.33
N ALA A 119 30.39 -0.31 -8.04
CA ALA A 119 31.31 0.57 -7.31
C ALA A 119 31.61 0.10 -5.86
N PHE A 120 30.78 -0.80 -5.32
CA PHE A 120 30.98 -1.42 -4.01
C PHE A 120 31.80 -2.72 -4.06
N GLY A 121 32.32 -3.12 -5.23
CA GLY A 121 33.12 -4.33 -5.40
C GLY A 121 34.37 -4.42 -4.51
N PHE A 122 34.86 -3.32 -3.96
CA PHE A 122 35.93 -3.33 -2.95
C PHE A 122 35.56 -4.11 -1.68
N LEU A 123 34.25 -4.18 -1.34
CA LEU A 123 33.75 -4.96 -0.21
C LEU A 123 33.74 -6.48 -0.48
N ASN A 124 33.98 -6.94 -1.72
CA ASN A 124 34.06 -8.38 -2.06
C ASN A 124 35.25 -9.06 -1.34
N SER A 125 36.26 -8.28 -0.93
CA SER A 125 37.32 -8.72 0.00
C SER A 125 36.82 -9.28 1.35
N GLN A 126 35.55 -9.02 1.73
CA GLN A 126 34.90 -9.57 2.92
C GLN A 126 34.24 -10.94 2.69
N CYS A 127 34.17 -11.42 1.44
CA CYS A 127 33.67 -12.75 1.15
C CYS A 127 34.74 -13.81 1.48
N THR A 128 34.40 -14.74 2.37
CA THR A 128 35.34 -15.76 2.88
C THR A 128 35.16 -17.12 2.22
N VAL A 129 34.18 -17.25 1.34
CA VAL A 129 33.87 -18.48 0.61
C VAL A 129 34.58 -18.50 -0.74
N GLU A 130 35.16 -19.65 -1.09
CA GLU A 130 36.00 -19.90 -2.28
C GLU A 130 35.33 -19.64 -3.64
N LYS A 131 34.04 -19.27 -3.64
CA LYS A 131 33.20 -19.07 -4.83
C LYS A 131 32.85 -17.62 -5.15
N CYS A 132 33.28 -16.63 -4.36
CA CYS A 132 33.05 -15.23 -4.73
C CYS A 132 33.85 -14.87 -5.99
N THR A 133 33.15 -14.79 -7.11
CA THR A 133 33.74 -14.47 -8.41
C THR A 133 34.20 -13.01 -8.41
N SER A 134 35.42 -12.76 -8.90
CA SER A 134 35.99 -11.41 -9.03
C SER A 134 35.12 -10.48 -9.90
N GLU A 135 34.33 -11.06 -10.79
CA GLU A 135 33.39 -10.37 -11.67
C GLU A 135 32.13 -9.88 -10.94
N ALA A 136 31.75 -10.50 -9.82
CA ALA A 136 30.58 -10.10 -9.03
C ALA A 136 30.91 -8.92 -8.11
N THR A 137 30.70 -7.71 -8.63
CA THR A 137 31.04 -6.44 -7.95
C THR A 137 29.83 -5.66 -7.43
N ARG A 138 28.60 -6.12 -7.75
CA ARG A 138 27.34 -5.56 -7.23
C ARG A 138 26.90 -6.28 -5.96
N ILE A 139 26.39 -5.54 -4.98
CA ILE A 139 25.72 -6.10 -3.80
C ILE A 139 24.27 -6.48 -4.16
N ASN A 140 23.86 -7.70 -3.82
CA ASN A 140 22.46 -8.13 -3.91
C ASN A 140 21.65 -7.53 -2.76
N TRP A 141 20.61 -6.75 -3.06
CA TRP A 141 19.78 -6.09 -2.04
C TRP A 141 18.96 -7.06 -1.18
N ILE A 142 18.61 -8.25 -1.69
CA ILE A 142 17.88 -9.27 -0.91
C ILE A 142 18.82 -9.91 0.12
N ASP A 143 20.01 -10.30 -0.32
CA ASP A 143 20.99 -11.03 0.48
C ASP A 143 22.12 -10.13 1.02
N ILE A 144 21.82 -8.85 1.28
CA ILE A 144 22.78 -7.87 1.85
C ILE A 144 23.29 -8.28 3.24
N HIS A 145 22.57 -9.16 3.93
CA HIS A 145 23.00 -9.76 5.19
C HIS A 145 24.06 -10.87 5.00
N ASN A 146 24.22 -11.38 3.77
CA ASN A 146 25.05 -12.54 3.40
C ASN A 146 26.21 -12.15 2.46
N ILE A 147 26.73 -10.92 2.60
CA ILE A 147 27.91 -10.39 1.87
C ILE A 147 29.17 -11.26 2.04
N GLY A 148 29.24 -12.08 3.10
CA GLY A 148 30.33 -13.03 3.32
C GLY A 148 30.32 -14.26 2.40
N ASN A 149 29.27 -14.45 1.60
CA ASN A 149 29.05 -15.61 0.72
C ASN A 149 28.64 -15.17 -0.69
N GLU A 150 28.67 -16.10 -1.65
CA GLU A 150 28.37 -15.87 -3.08
C GLU A 150 27.00 -15.21 -3.34
N GLN A 151 26.01 -15.46 -2.48
CA GLN A 151 24.62 -14.98 -2.65
C GLN A 151 24.46 -13.47 -2.40
N GLY A 152 25.30 -12.87 -1.55
CA GLY A 152 25.30 -11.43 -1.30
C GLY A 152 25.87 -10.60 -2.46
N TRP A 153 26.45 -11.27 -3.46
CA TRP A 153 27.10 -10.68 -4.61
C TRP A 153 26.35 -10.98 -5.91
N SER A 154 26.55 -10.15 -6.92
CA SER A 154 25.98 -10.32 -8.24
C SER A 154 26.85 -9.67 -9.30
N LEU A 155 26.70 -10.13 -10.54
CA LEU A 155 27.32 -9.50 -11.70
C LEU A 155 26.84 -8.03 -11.84
N PRO A 156 27.71 -7.08 -12.22
CA PRO A 156 27.31 -5.72 -12.55
C PRO A 156 26.52 -5.67 -13.87
N LEU A 157 26.12 -4.47 -14.27
CA LEU A 157 25.44 -4.19 -15.55
C LEU A 157 26.17 -4.89 -16.73
N PRO A 158 25.48 -5.68 -17.59
CA PRO A 158 24.05 -5.59 -17.91
C PRO A 158 23.09 -6.46 -17.08
N GLU A 159 23.55 -7.41 -16.26
CA GLU A 159 22.67 -8.41 -15.62
C GLU A 159 21.98 -7.90 -14.35
N LEU A 160 21.07 -6.94 -14.51
CA LEU A 160 20.36 -6.26 -13.43
C LEU A 160 19.25 -7.11 -12.81
N GLY A 161 19.20 -7.15 -11.47
CA GLY A 161 18.16 -7.88 -10.75
C GLY A 161 16.89 -7.04 -10.52
N ILE A 162 15.76 -7.70 -10.30
CA ILE A 162 14.51 -7.07 -9.83
C ILE A 162 14.76 -6.10 -8.65
N PRO A 163 15.59 -6.44 -7.63
CA PRO A 163 15.81 -5.55 -6.49
C PRO A 163 16.50 -4.22 -6.84
N ASP A 164 17.34 -4.18 -7.89
CA ASP A 164 17.98 -2.94 -8.34
C ASP A 164 16.96 -1.97 -8.93
N TYR A 165 16.03 -2.47 -9.76
CA TYR A 165 14.93 -1.66 -10.29
C TYR A 165 14.04 -1.12 -9.16
N VAL A 166 13.77 -1.92 -8.12
CA VAL A 166 13.02 -1.49 -6.93
C VAL A 166 13.78 -0.41 -6.14
N ALA A 167 15.10 -0.55 -5.98
CA ALA A 167 15.94 0.45 -5.30
C ALA A 167 15.98 1.80 -6.06
N VAL A 168 16.10 1.77 -7.39
CA VAL A 168 16.05 2.98 -8.22
C VAL A 168 14.65 3.61 -8.22
N ALA A 169 13.59 2.81 -8.41
CA ALA A 169 12.21 3.32 -8.43
C ALA A 169 11.80 3.93 -7.08
N SER A 170 12.16 3.31 -5.97
CA SER A 170 11.85 3.81 -4.62
C SER A 170 12.64 5.06 -4.25
N SER A 171 13.93 5.14 -4.61
CA SER A 171 14.73 6.35 -4.39
C SER A 171 14.26 7.54 -5.24
N LEU A 172 13.85 7.32 -6.50
CA LEU A 172 13.17 8.32 -7.32
C LEU A 172 11.84 8.78 -6.71
N LEU A 173 11.01 7.85 -6.21
CA LEU A 173 9.75 8.19 -5.55
C LEU A 173 9.99 9.03 -4.28
N VAL A 174 10.96 8.66 -3.45
CA VAL A 174 11.37 9.42 -2.25
C VAL A 174 11.86 10.82 -2.64
N LEU A 175 12.65 10.96 -3.70
CA LEU A 175 13.08 12.26 -4.24
C LEU A 175 11.90 13.11 -4.70
N ILE A 176 10.96 12.55 -5.47
CA ILE A 176 9.76 13.26 -5.93
C ILE A 176 8.92 13.75 -4.75
N LEU A 177 8.71 12.91 -3.72
CA LEU A 177 8.00 13.30 -2.50
C LEU A 177 8.78 14.37 -1.70
N ALA A 178 10.11 14.26 -1.61
CA ALA A 178 10.96 15.23 -0.92
C ALA A 178 10.97 16.59 -1.64
N LEU A 179 10.93 16.61 -2.97
CA LEU A 179 10.86 17.84 -3.78
C LEU A 179 9.45 18.47 -3.74
N ARG A 180 8.39 17.64 -3.68
CA ARG A 180 7.00 18.09 -3.49
C ARG A 180 6.74 18.66 -2.09
N ARG A 181 7.40 18.13 -1.05
CA ARG A 181 7.42 18.70 0.30
C ARG A 181 8.36 19.92 0.34
N LYS A 182 7.85 21.06 -0.12
CA LYS A 182 8.43 22.39 0.18
C LYS A 182 8.16 22.77 1.63
#